data_AF-A0A8T7H1A0-F1
#
_entry.id   AF-A0A8T7H1A0-F1
#
_cell.length_a   1.000
_cell.length_b   1.000
_cell.length_c   1.000
_cell.angle_alpha   90.00
_cell.angle_beta   90.00
_cell.angle_gamma   90.00
#
_symmetry.space_group_name_H-M   'P 1'
#
loop_
_entity.id
_entity.type
_entity.pdbx_description
1 polymer ?
#
loop_
_entity_poly.entity_id
_entity_poly.type
_entity_poly.pdbx_seq_one_letter_code
_entity_poly.pdbx_strand_id
1 'polypeptide(L)'
;MAQVPITMPPRLLPAVDIGTRESALCTIANVGTALATLREVRKNVRGDHKRRLDDVAVILRVIALEAQATFAITDEEALAFIRECRRDRPASGAR
;
A
#
# COMPACT_ATOMS: atom_id res chain seq x y z
N MET A 1 -25.81 -6.42 -37.11
CA MET A 1 -25.29 -7.31 -36.05
C MET A 1 -24.60 -6.42 -35.01
N ALA A 2 -25.14 -6.33 -33.80
CA ALA A 2 -24.57 -5.49 -32.75
C ALA A 2 -23.37 -6.22 -32.11
N GLN A 3 -22.21 -5.56 -32.05
CA GLN A 3 -21.04 -6.07 -31.35
C GLN A 3 -21.35 -6.12 -29.85
N VAL A 4 -21.33 -7.32 -29.26
CA VAL A 4 -21.41 -7.50 -27.81
C VAL A 4 -20.08 -7.05 -27.21
N PRO A 5 -20.06 -6.14 -26.22
CA PRO A 5 -18.82 -5.73 -25.58
C PRO A 5 -18.18 -6.94 -24.89
N ILE A 6 -16.90 -7.16 -25.15
CA ILE A 6 -16.10 -8.15 -24.43
C ILE A 6 -16.05 -7.68 -22.97
N THR A 7 -16.88 -8.25 -22.11
CA THR A 7 -16.79 -8.05 -20.67
C THR A 7 -15.48 -8.68 -20.22
N MET A 8 -14.48 -7.86 -19.92
CA MET A 8 -13.27 -8.32 -19.23
C MET A 8 -13.74 -9.07 -17.97
N PRO A 9 -13.33 -10.34 -17.77
CA PRO A 9 -13.67 -11.04 -16.54
C PRO A 9 -13.16 -10.20 -15.36
N PRO A 10 -13.96 -9.99 -14.31
CA PRO A 10 -13.53 -9.22 -13.16
C PRO A 10 -12.25 -9.87 -12.66
N ARG A 11 -11.18 -9.08 -12.58
CA ARG A 11 -9.95 -9.53 -11.92
C ARG A 11 -10.36 -9.90 -10.51
N LEU A 12 -10.37 -11.19 -10.19
CA LEU A 12 -10.47 -11.70 -8.82
C LEU A 12 -9.22 -11.20 -8.09
N LEU A 13 -9.33 -10.01 -7.53
CA LEU A 13 -8.42 -9.57 -6.50
C LEU A 13 -8.73 -10.43 -5.27
N PRO A 14 -7.72 -10.84 -4.49
CA PRO A 14 -7.97 -11.48 -3.22
C PRO A 14 -8.92 -10.60 -2.40
N ALA A 15 -10.06 -11.16 -2.00
CA ALA A 15 -11.03 -10.47 -1.19
C ALA A 15 -10.47 -10.36 0.22
N VAL A 16 -10.03 -9.16 0.60
CA VAL A 16 -9.60 -8.86 1.96
C VAL A 16 -10.75 -8.15 2.66
N ASP A 17 -11.34 -8.81 3.65
CA ASP A 17 -12.48 -8.27 4.38
C ASP A 17 -12.06 -7.07 5.25
N ILE A 18 -12.86 -6.01 5.21
CA ILE A 18 -12.62 -4.79 5.99
C ILE A 18 -12.74 -5.10 7.48
N GLY A 19 -11.87 -4.50 8.30
CA GLY A 19 -11.91 -4.67 9.76
C GLY A 19 -11.27 -5.97 10.23
N THR A 20 -10.57 -6.68 9.34
CA THR A 20 -9.78 -7.86 9.69
C THR A 20 -8.32 -7.51 9.95
N ARG A 21 -7.63 -8.37 10.69
CA ARG A 21 -6.18 -8.28 10.88
C ARG A 21 -5.40 -8.33 9.55
N GLU A 22 -5.88 -9.10 8.58
CA GLU A 22 -5.29 -9.16 7.24
C GLU A 22 -5.39 -7.80 6.53
N SER A 23 -6.56 -7.16 6.57
CA SER A 23 -6.75 -5.81 6.03
C SER A 23 -5.83 -4.77 6.67
N ALA A 24 -5.55 -4.92 7.98
CA ALA A 24 -4.61 -4.07 8.70
C ALA A 24 -3.16 -4.29 8.25
N LEU A 25 -2.72 -5.54 8.10
CA LEU A 25 -1.40 -5.88 7.54
C LEU A 25 -1.22 -5.35 6.12
N CYS A 26 -2.23 -5.51 5.26
CA CYS A 26 -2.25 -4.91 3.92
C CYS A 26 -2.15 -3.39 3.97
N THR A 27 -2.90 -2.73 4.86
CA THR A 27 -2.84 -1.27 5.07
C THR A 27 -1.43 -0.82 5.44
N ILE A 28 -0.80 -1.48 6.42
CA ILE A 28 0.56 -1.17 6.86
C ILE A 28 1.57 -1.35 5.71
N ALA A 29 1.47 -2.44 4.95
CA ALA A 29 2.35 -2.69 3.81
C ALA A 29 2.17 -1.65 2.68
N ASN A 30 0.93 -1.26 2.39
CA ASN A 30 0.61 -0.23 1.41
C ASN A 30 1.13 1.15 1.83
N VAL A 31 0.94 1.52 3.11
CA VAL A 31 1.53 2.73 3.68
C VAL A 31 3.05 2.72 3.55
N GLY A 32 3.70 1.62 3.92
CA GLY A 32 5.16 1.49 3.80
C GLY A 32 5.64 1.71 2.36
N THR A 33 4.92 1.17 1.39
CA THR A 33 5.20 1.36 -0.04
C THR A 33 4.97 2.82 -0.47
N ALA A 34 3.84 3.41 -0.08
CA ALA A 34 3.52 4.80 -0.40
C ALA A 34 4.55 5.77 0.17
N LEU A 35 5.01 5.56 1.41
CA LEU A 35 6.06 6.37 2.03
C LEU A 35 7.41 6.25 1.30
N ALA A 36 7.75 5.07 0.79
CA ALA A 36 8.93 4.89 -0.04
C ALA A 36 8.81 5.68 -1.36
N THR A 37 7.66 5.59 -2.04
CA THR A 37 7.39 6.37 -3.26
C THR A 37 7.40 7.88 -2.99
N LEU A 38 6.75 8.34 -1.93
CA LEU A 38 6.74 9.76 -1.55
C LEU A 38 8.15 10.27 -1.26
N ARG A 39 9.00 9.47 -0.61
CA ARG A 39 10.41 9.83 -0.38
C ARG A 39 11.15 10.07 -1.69
N GLU A 40 10.92 9.26 -2.71
CA GLU A 40 11.53 9.45 -4.03
C GLU A 40 10.99 10.68 -4.75
N VAL A 41 9.66 10.89 -4.76
CA VAL A 41 9.05 12.09 -5.35
C VAL A 41 9.54 13.36 -4.66
N ARG A 42 9.66 13.32 -3.32
CA ARG A 42 10.09 14.44 -2.49
C ARG A 42 11.48 14.98 -2.86
N LYS A 43 12.37 14.14 -3.39
CA LYS A 43 13.70 14.58 -3.86
C LYS A 43 13.62 15.59 -5.00
N ASN A 44 12.53 15.57 -5.75
CA ASN A 44 12.36 16.34 -6.99
C ASN A 44 11.47 17.58 -6.84
N VAL A 45 10.88 17.82 -5.66
CA VAL A 45 9.98 18.96 -5.41
C VAL A 45 10.55 19.92 -4.36
N ARG A 46 10.13 21.19 -4.43
CA ARG A 46 10.56 22.27 -3.52
C ARG A 46 9.37 23.11 -3.03
N GLY A 47 9.64 23.99 -2.08
CA GLY A 47 8.65 24.93 -1.54
C GLY A 47 7.43 24.23 -0.93
N ASP A 48 6.25 24.76 -1.19
CA ASP A 48 5.00 24.29 -0.60
C ASP A 48 4.64 22.85 -0.99
N HIS A 49 4.98 22.40 -2.20
CA HIS A 49 4.75 21.02 -2.61
C HIS A 49 5.51 20.03 -1.71
N LYS A 50 6.76 20.37 -1.35
CA LYS A 50 7.55 19.54 -0.44
C LYS A 50 6.93 19.45 0.95
N ARG A 51 6.44 20.58 1.48
CA ARG A 51 5.73 20.63 2.77
C ARG A 51 4.46 19.78 2.75
N ARG A 52 3.66 19.89 1.69
CA ARG A 52 2.45 19.07 1.52
C ARG A 52 2.75 17.57 1.44
N LEU A 53 3.85 17.16 0.81
CA LEU A 53 4.26 15.75 0.82
C LEU A 53 4.70 15.29 2.22
N ASP A 54 5.31 16.16 3.01
CA ASP A 54 5.66 15.88 4.40
C ASP A 54 4.39 15.70 5.27
N ASP A 55 3.37 16.54 5.07
CA ASP A 55 2.08 16.43 5.76
C ASP A 55 1.38 15.09 5.44
N VAL A 56 1.36 14.71 4.15
CA VAL A 56 0.81 13.41 3.72
C VAL A 56 1.59 12.25 4.32
N ALA A 57 2.93 12.35 4.42
CA ALA A 57 3.74 11.31 5.02
C ALA A 57 3.47 11.15 6.53
N VAL A 58 3.08 12.22 7.23
CA VAL A 58 2.62 12.16 8.62
C VAL A 58 1.29 11.44 8.72
N ILE A 59 0.29 11.82 7.90
CA ILE A 59 -1.03 11.19 7.89
C ILE A 59 -0.92 9.68 7.62
N LEU A 60 -0.13 9.28 6.62
CA LEU A 60 0.07 7.87 6.30
C LEU A 60 0.69 7.10 7.48
N ARG A 61 1.62 7.70 8.23
CA ARG A 61 2.20 7.08 9.43
C ARG A 61 1.16 6.91 10.54
N VAL A 62 0.32 7.90 10.77
CA VAL A 62 -0.78 7.79 11.75
C VAL A 62 -1.69 6.62 11.39
N ILE A 63 -2.09 6.49 10.12
CA ILE A 63 -2.93 5.38 9.65
C ILE A 63 -2.27 4.01 9.93
N ALA A 64 -0.97 3.86 9.67
CA ALA A 64 -0.27 2.61 9.97
C ALA A 64 -0.20 2.33 11.47
N LEU A 65 0.08 3.34 12.30
CA LEU A 65 0.12 3.19 13.76
C LEU A 65 -1.25 2.85 14.35
N GLU A 66 -2.32 3.46 13.84
CA GLU A 66 -3.69 3.13 14.23
C GLU A 66 -4.05 1.68 13.88
N ALA A 67 -3.66 1.21 12.69
CA ALA A 67 -3.84 -0.18 12.29
C ALA A 67 -3.04 -1.14 13.21
N GLN A 68 -1.80 -0.79 13.55
CA GLN A 68 -0.98 -1.58 14.48
C GLN A 68 -1.60 -1.66 15.86
N ALA A 69 -2.02 -0.52 16.43
CA ALA A 69 -2.63 -0.46 17.74
C ALA A 69 -3.97 -1.20 17.80
N THR A 70 -4.82 -1.03 16.79
CA THR A 70 -6.17 -1.63 16.74
C THR A 70 -6.11 -3.16 16.72
N PHE A 71 -5.13 -3.74 16.03
CA PHE A 71 -5.02 -5.19 15.83
C PHE A 71 -3.85 -5.82 16.60
N ALA A 72 -3.22 -5.07 17.52
CA ALA A 72 -2.04 -5.48 18.28
C ALA A 72 -0.92 -6.08 17.39
N ILE A 73 -0.66 -5.46 16.23
CA ILE A 73 0.36 -5.90 15.28
C ILE A 73 1.70 -5.28 15.67
N THR A 74 2.72 -6.12 15.89
CA THR A 74 4.07 -5.63 16.20
C THR A 74 4.83 -5.17 14.95
N ASP A 75 5.92 -4.42 15.15
CA ASP A 75 6.80 -4.01 14.06
C ASP A 75 7.43 -5.22 13.35
N GLU A 76 7.81 -6.26 14.09
CA GLU A 76 8.37 -7.50 13.53
C GLU A 76 7.38 -8.22 12.63
N GLU A 77 6.11 -8.30 13.04
CA GLU A 77 5.03 -8.91 12.28
C GLU A 77 4.75 -8.13 10.99
N ALA A 78 4.64 -6.81 11.09
CA ALA A 78 4.47 -5.95 9.93
C ALA A 78 5.65 -6.09 8.94
N LEU A 79 6.88 -6.11 9.44
CA LEU A 79 8.08 -6.30 8.61
C LEU A 79 8.13 -7.69 7.98
N ALA A 80 7.73 -8.73 8.69
CA ALA A 80 7.65 -10.09 8.16
C ALA A 80 6.66 -10.16 6.99
N PHE A 81 5.46 -9.62 7.18
CA PHE A 81 4.43 -9.56 6.14
C PHE A 81 4.89 -8.76 4.91
N ILE A 82 5.49 -7.58 5.10
CA ILE A 82 6.04 -6.77 4.00
C ILE A 82 7.10 -7.55 3.20
N ARG A 83 7.95 -8.33 3.88
CA ARG A 83 8.96 -9.18 3.22
C ARG A 83 8.32 -10.30 2.40
N GLU A 84 7.29 -10.94 2.94
CA GLU A 84 6.52 -11.97 2.25
C GLU A 84 5.85 -11.43 0.98
N CYS A 85 5.12 -10.31 1.07
CA CYS A 85 4.51 -9.68 -0.11
C CYS A 85 5.51 -9.31 -1.21
N ARG A 86 6.77 -9.03 -0.87
CA ARG A 86 7.83 -8.74 -1.84
C ARG A 86 8.38 -10.00 -2.50
N ARG A 87 8.35 -11.16 -1.84
CA ARG A 87 8.75 -12.45 -2.43
C ARG A 87 7.72 -12.94 -3.45
N ASP A 88 6.44 -12.72 -3.16
CA ASP A 88 5.35 -13.17 -4.03
C ASP A 88 5.06 -12.23 -5.21
N ARG A 89 5.75 -11.09 -5.30
CA ARG A 89 5.70 -10.28 -6.54
C ARG A 89 6.51 -11.00 -7.62
N PRO A 90 5.89 -11.49 -8.71
CA PRO A 90 6.66 -11.88 -9.88
C PRO A 90 7.48 -10.67 -10.32
N ALA A 91 8.72 -10.90 -10.76
CA ALA A 91 9.55 -9.86 -11.35
C ALA A 91 8.76 -9.24 -12.51
N SER A 92 8.10 -8.11 -12.27
CA SER A 92 7.49 -7.30 -13.32
C SER A 92 8.62 -6.60 -14.07
N GLY A 93 9.32 -7.39 -14.87
CA GLY A 93 10.53 -7.05 -15.59
C GLY A 93 10.68 -7.98 -16.80
N ALA A 94 9.68 -7.98 -17.67
CA ALA A 94 9.80 -8.41 -19.05
C ALA A 94 8.87 -7.51 -19.87
N ARG A 95 9.40 -6.35 -20.28
CA ARG A 95 9.00 -5.72 -21.53
C ARG A 95 9.91 -6.27 -22.61
#